data_AF-A0A0F3P1W3-F1
#
_entry.id   AF-A0A0F3P1W3-F1
#
_cell.length_a   1.000
_cell.length_b   1.000
_cell.length_c   1.000
_cell.angle_alpha   90.00
_cell.angle_beta   90.00
_cell.angle_gamma   90.00
#
_symmetry.space_group_name_H-M   'P 1'
#
loop_
_entity.id
_entity.type
_entity.pdbx_description
1 polymer ?
#
loop_
_entity_poly.entity_id
_entity_poly.type
_entity_poly.pdbx_seq_one_letter_code
_entity_poly.pdbx_strand_id
1 'polypeptide(L)'
;MQQPLHGVSIYATDFSFIEPQQNDFVYFDPPYHKSGERFYTRLPFDEKDQIRLRDFVQELTNKGVKIMISNNNTAFIRDLYKDFNINTVTVVYSINEQRNPVNELIITNYKTC
;
A
#
# COMPACT_ATOMS: atom_id res chain seq x y z
N MET A 1 0.20 -6.75 -32.68
CA MET A 1 -0.08 -7.54 -31.47
C MET A 1 0.80 -6.98 -30.36
N GLN A 2 0.21 -6.36 -29.33
CA GLN A 2 0.96 -5.90 -28.16
C GLN A 2 1.21 -7.12 -27.25
N GLN A 3 2.46 -7.35 -26.85
CA GLN A 3 2.81 -8.34 -25.83
C GLN A 3 3.11 -7.58 -24.52
N PRO A 4 2.11 -7.30 -23.67
CA PRO A 4 2.23 -6.37 -22.55
C PRO A 4 3.07 -6.88 -21.36
N LEU A 5 3.58 -8.11 -21.37
CA LEU A 5 4.17 -8.77 -20.20
C LEU A 5 5.60 -9.30 -20.46
N HIS A 6 6.42 -8.56 -21.19
CA HIS A 6 7.83 -8.92 -21.34
C HIS A 6 8.62 -8.57 -20.06
N GLY A 7 9.36 -9.53 -19.50
CA GLY A 7 10.17 -9.32 -18.29
C GLY A 7 9.38 -9.27 -16.98
N VAL A 8 8.14 -9.75 -16.97
CA VAL A 8 7.29 -9.78 -15.76
C VAL A 8 7.27 -11.18 -15.15
N SER A 9 7.51 -11.26 -13.84
CA SER A 9 7.28 -12.48 -13.05
C SER A 9 6.01 -12.31 -12.23
N ILE A 10 5.13 -13.31 -12.24
CA ILE A 10 3.84 -13.28 -11.54
C ILE A 10 3.85 -14.34 -10.44
N TYR A 11 3.48 -13.92 -9.23
CA TYR A 11 3.43 -14.78 -8.05
C TYR A 11 2.06 -14.67 -7.37
N ALA A 12 1.58 -15.77 -6.79
CA ALA A 12 0.38 -15.83 -5.97
C ALA A 12 0.77 -16.32 -4.57
N THR A 13 1.33 -15.40 -3.78
CA THR A 13 1.88 -15.70 -2.45
C THR A 13 1.58 -14.55 -1.49
N ASP A 14 1.85 -14.75 -0.21
CA ASP A 14 1.79 -13.69 0.79
C ASP A 14 2.84 -12.61 0.50
N PHE A 15 2.52 -11.35 0.82
CA PHE A 15 3.42 -10.23 0.57
C PHE A 15 4.78 -10.38 1.27
N SER A 16 4.86 -11.14 2.36
CA SER A 16 6.12 -11.30 3.11
C SER A 16 7.15 -12.20 2.43
N PHE A 17 6.81 -12.86 1.31
CA PHE A 17 7.75 -13.76 0.60
C PHE A 17 8.63 -13.05 -0.42
N ILE A 18 8.49 -11.74 -0.63
CA ILE A 18 9.38 -10.99 -1.52
C ILE A 18 10.71 -10.66 -0.84
N GLU A 19 11.80 -10.66 -1.61
CA GLU A 19 13.14 -10.33 -1.12
C GLU A 19 13.79 -9.19 -1.93
N PRO A 20 13.21 -7.99 -1.93
CA PRO A 20 13.77 -6.84 -2.64
C PRO A 20 15.12 -6.44 -2.04
N GLN A 21 16.01 -5.96 -2.92
CA GLN A 21 17.37 -5.57 -2.60
C GLN A 21 17.48 -4.05 -2.44
N GLN A 22 18.61 -3.59 -1.90
CA GLN A 22 18.91 -2.17 -1.81
C GLN A 22 18.75 -1.51 -3.19
N ASN A 23 18.10 -0.34 -3.22
CA ASN A 23 17.73 0.43 -4.42
C ASN A 23 16.53 -0.10 -5.23
N ASP A 24 15.94 -1.24 -4.86
CA ASP A 24 14.64 -1.61 -5.41
C ASP A 24 13.54 -0.65 -4.92
N PHE A 25 12.48 -0.58 -5.70
CA PHE A 25 11.26 0.13 -5.36
C PHE A 25 10.10 -0.86 -5.23
N VAL A 26 9.42 -0.83 -4.09
CA VAL A 26 8.24 -1.66 -3.83
C VAL A 26 7.04 -0.78 -3.58
N TYR A 27 5.97 -1.05 -4.33
CA TYR A 27 4.67 -0.44 -4.17
C TYR A 27 3.70 -1.45 -3.53
N PHE A 28 3.11 -1.07 -2.40
CA PHE A 28 2.09 -1.85 -1.73
C PHE A 28 0.72 -1.17 -1.88
N ASP A 29 -0.25 -1.95 -2.36
CA ASP A 29 -1.67 -1.56 -2.44
C ASP A 29 -2.52 -2.62 -1.73
N PRO A 30 -2.46 -2.69 -0.38
CA PRO A 30 -3.20 -3.69 0.38
C PRO A 30 -4.70 -3.36 0.37
N PRO A 31 -5.59 -4.30 0.76
CA PRO A 31 -6.97 -3.93 1.08
C PRO A 31 -7.01 -2.80 2.11
N TYR A 32 -7.72 -1.72 1.80
CA TYR A 32 -7.74 -0.52 2.64
C TYR A 32 -8.43 -0.78 3.98
N HIS A 33 -7.94 -0.12 5.04
CA HIS A 33 -8.46 -0.30 6.39
C HIS A 33 -9.96 0.05 6.47
N LYS A 34 -10.79 -0.88 6.94
CA LYS A 34 -12.26 -0.71 7.05
C LYS A 34 -12.95 -0.35 5.71
N SER A 35 -12.42 -0.79 4.56
CA SER A 35 -13.04 -0.60 3.24
C SER A 35 -14.31 -1.44 2.98
N GLY A 36 -14.73 -2.26 3.96
CA GLY A 36 -15.95 -3.06 3.92
C GLY A 36 -15.73 -4.46 3.34
N GLU A 37 -16.63 -5.41 3.66
CA GLU A 37 -16.56 -6.83 3.30
C GLU A 37 -16.64 -7.12 1.77
N ARG A 38 -16.75 -6.09 0.93
CA ARG A 38 -17.05 -6.23 -0.51
C ARG A 38 -15.84 -6.38 -1.42
N PHE A 39 -14.62 -6.28 -0.90
CA PHE A 39 -13.41 -6.24 -1.73
C PHE A 39 -12.44 -7.40 -1.43
N TYR A 40 -12.32 -8.28 -2.44
CA TYR A 40 -11.20 -9.16 -2.78
C TYR A 40 -10.75 -10.33 -1.86
N THR A 41 -11.28 -10.55 -0.65
CA THR A 41 -10.83 -11.71 0.16
C THR A 41 -11.93 -12.38 0.99
N ARG A 42 -11.89 -13.72 1.09
CA ARG A 42 -12.72 -14.51 2.02
C ARG A 42 -12.25 -14.38 3.49
N LEU A 43 -11.05 -13.84 3.70
CA LEU A 43 -10.41 -13.60 4.98
C LEU A 43 -10.13 -12.09 5.08
N PRO A 44 -10.62 -11.38 6.11
CA PRO A 44 -10.41 -9.95 6.23
C PRO A 44 -8.92 -9.64 6.41
N PHE A 45 -8.37 -8.73 5.59
CA PHE A 45 -7.10 -8.06 5.88
C PHE A 45 -7.35 -7.04 6.98
N ASP A 46 -7.16 -7.47 8.22
CA ASP A 46 -7.58 -6.71 9.41
C ASP A 46 -6.48 -5.76 9.91
N GLU A 47 -6.71 -5.10 11.05
CA GLU A 47 -5.72 -4.22 11.66
C GLU A 47 -4.41 -4.97 12.02
N LYS A 48 -4.46 -6.28 12.30
CA LYS A 48 -3.25 -7.09 12.55
C LYS A 48 -2.47 -7.30 11.28
N ASP A 49 -3.13 -7.53 10.15
CA ASP A 49 -2.45 -7.64 8.85
C ASP A 49 -1.84 -6.31 8.42
N GLN A 50 -2.51 -5.18 8.70
CA GLN A 50 -1.95 -3.83 8.50
C GLN A 50 -0.69 -3.64 9.34
N ILE A 51 -0.69 -4.07 10.61
CA ILE A 51 0.49 -4.03 11.48
C ILE A 51 1.60 -4.93 10.93
N ARG A 52 1.27 -6.15 10.48
CA ARG A 52 2.24 -7.08 9.88
C ARG A 52 2.89 -6.49 8.63
N LEU A 53 2.11 -5.80 7.80
CA LEU A 53 2.65 -5.08 6.64
C LEU A 53 3.58 -3.94 7.07
N ARG A 54 3.20 -3.15 8.08
CA ARG A 54 4.07 -2.08 8.61
C ARG A 54 5.40 -2.64 9.11
N ASP A 55 5.38 -3.74 9.86
CA ASP A 55 6.59 -4.38 10.39
C ASP A 55 7.50 -4.84 9.25
N PHE A 56 6.93 -5.50 8.24
CA PHE A 56 7.68 -5.90 7.04
C PHE A 56 8.26 -4.70 6.28
N VAL A 57 7.49 -3.63 6.11
CA VAL A 57 7.96 -2.38 5.49
C VAL A 57 9.11 -1.77 6.28
N GLN A 58 9.10 -1.85 7.61
CA GLN A 58 10.21 -1.39 8.44
C GLN A 58 11.47 -2.22 8.19
N GLU A 59 11.35 -3.54 8.06
CA GLU A 59 12.48 -4.42 7.70
C GLU A 59 13.07 -4.05 6.33
N LEU A 60 12.22 -3.82 5.32
CA LEU A 60 12.66 -3.40 4.00
C LEU A 60 13.30 -2.01 4.01
N THR A 61 12.76 -1.10 4.83
CA THR A 61 13.34 0.24 5.04
C THR A 61 14.75 0.14 5.61
N ASN A 62 14.97 -0.74 6.59
CA ASN A 62 16.29 -0.97 7.18
C ASN A 62 17.28 -1.60 6.18
N LYS A 63 16.80 -2.30 5.15
CA LYS A 63 17.60 -2.83 4.03
C LYS A 63 17.91 -1.78 2.95
N GLY A 64 17.40 -0.55 3.07
CA GLY A 64 17.60 0.50 2.07
C GLY A 64 16.74 0.34 0.81
N VAL A 65 15.61 -0.37 0.91
CA VAL A 65 14.60 -0.48 -0.15
C VAL A 65 13.70 0.75 -0.12
N LYS A 66 13.36 1.31 -1.28
CA LYS A 66 12.39 2.42 -1.36
C LYS A 66 10.98 1.87 -1.37
N ILE A 67 10.13 2.36 -0.48
CA ILE A 67 8.77 1.86 -0.30
C ILE A 67 7.75 2.98 -0.53
N MET A 68 6.66 2.64 -1.22
CA MET A 68 5.43 3.43 -1.30
C MET A 68 4.23 2.56 -0.94
N ILE A 69 3.30 3.10 -0.15
CA ILE A 69 2.04 2.44 0.23
C ILE A 69 0.88 3.38 -0.07
N SER A 70 -0.16 2.87 -0.72
CA SER A 70 -1.48 3.50 -0.82
C SER A 70 -2.40 2.95 0.27
N ASN A 71 -3.16 3.83 0.94
CA ASN A 71 -4.20 3.41 1.88
C ASN A 71 -5.22 4.53 2.10
N ASN A 72 -6.33 4.25 2.79
CA ASN A 72 -7.32 5.26 3.12
C ASN A 72 -6.88 6.17 4.28
N ASN A 73 -7.41 7.41 4.29
CA ASN A 73 -7.12 8.39 5.32
C ASN A 73 -7.91 8.13 6.61
N THR A 74 -7.34 7.29 7.49
CA THR A 74 -7.89 7.00 8.83
C THR A 74 -6.89 7.30 9.94
N ALA A 75 -7.38 7.55 11.15
CA ALA A 75 -6.53 7.79 12.31
C ALA A 75 -5.59 6.60 12.61
N PHE A 76 -6.10 5.36 12.46
CA PHE A 76 -5.31 4.15 12.62
C PHE A 76 -4.12 4.09 11.66
N ILE A 77 -4.36 4.28 10.35
CA ILE A 77 -3.27 4.26 9.35
C ILE A 77 -2.27 5.39 9.59
N ARG A 78 -2.73 6.58 9.98
CA ARG A 78 -1.83 7.70 10.30
C ARG A 78 -0.93 7.41 11.49
N ASP A 79 -1.45 6.84 12.57
CA ASP A 79 -0.63 6.49 13.73
C ASP A 79 0.30 5.32 13.42
N LEU A 80 -0.17 4.32 12.67
CA LEU A 80 0.59 3.14 12.28
C LEU A 80 1.86 3.51 11.50
N TYR A 81 1.79 4.52 10.63
CA TYR A 81 2.89 4.98 9.78
C TYR A 81 3.42 6.37 10.15
N LYS A 82 3.28 6.81 11.41
CA LYS A 82 3.66 8.17 11.85
C LYS A 82 5.14 8.53 11.66
N ASP A 83 6.02 7.54 11.60
CA ASP A 83 7.45 7.71 11.40
C ASP A 83 7.85 7.73 9.90
N PHE A 84 6.86 7.63 9.00
CA PHE A 84 7.03 7.69 7.54
C PHE A 84 6.55 9.05 7.01
N ASN A 85 6.89 9.36 5.75
CA ASN A 85 6.37 10.53 5.07
C ASN A 85 4.94 10.24 4.59
N ILE A 86 3.95 10.95 5.15
CA ILE A 86 2.53 10.78 4.82
C ILE A 86 2.05 11.98 3.99
N ASN A 87 1.70 11.73 2.73
CA ASN A 87 1.06 12.70 1.85
C ASN A 87 -0.43 12.38 1.71
N THR A 88 -1.29 13.38 1.86
CA THR A 88 -2.73 13.23 1.64
C THR A 88 -3.07 13.63 0.21
N VAL A 89 -3.76 12.76 -0.52
CA VAL A 89 -4.22 13.01 -1.88
C VAL A 89 -5.75 13.00 -1.93
N THR A 90 -6.33 13.95 -2.66
CA THR A 90 -7.78 13.99 -2.88
C THR A 90 -8.11 13.26 -4.17
N VAL A 91 -8.90 12.19 -4.06
CA VAL A 91 -9.29 11.33 -5.18
C VAL A 91 -10.79 11.47 -5.43
N VAL A 92 -11.18 11.56 -6.70
CA VAL A 92 -12.58 11.54 -7.13
C VAL A 92 -12.81 10.28 -7.95
N TYR A 93 -13.46 9.29 -7.34
CA TYR A 93 -13.78 8.04 -8.01
C TYR A 93 -14.84 8.23 -9.08
N SER A 94 -14.56 7.76 -10.30
CA SER A 94 -15.49 7.85 -11.43
C SER A 94 -16.74 6.98 -11.28
N ILE A 95 -16.66 5.94 -10.44
CA ILE A 95 -17.73 4.95 -10.23
C ILE A 95 -18.72 5.34 -9.12
N ASN A 96 -18.40 6.33 -8.28
CA ASN A 96 -19.33 6.76 -7.24
C ASN A 96 -20.48 7.56 -7.85
N GLU A 97 -21.72 7.15 -7.59
CA GLU A 97 -22.94 7.86 -8.01
C GLU A 97 -22.92 9.33 -7.58
N GLN A 98 -22.33 9.59 -6.40
CA GLN A 98 -21.94 10.91 -5.94
C GLN A 98 -20.42 11.02 -6.04
N ARG A 99 -19.93 11.88 -6.93
CA ARG A 99 -18.50 12.17 -7.15
C ARG A 99 -17.86 12.94 -6.00
N ASN A 100 -18.19 12.55 -4.77
CA ASN A 100 -17.65 13.16 -3.56
C ASN A 100 -16.16 12.85 -3.48
N PRO A 101 -15.31 13.87 -3.33
CA PRO A 101 -13.89 13.65 -3.13
C PRO A 101 -13.65 12.86 -1.84
N VAL A 102 -12.75 11.88 -1.91
CA VAL A 102 -12.25 11.18 -0.73
C VAL A 102 -10.77 11.48 -0.56
N ASN A 103 -10.30 11.43 0.68
CA ASN A 103 -8.89 11.59 0.99
C ASN A 103 -8.23 10.22 1.17
N GLU A 104 -7.11 10.03 0.49
CA GLU A 104 -6.24 8.86 0.61
C GLU A 104 -4.85 9.28 1.04
N LEU A 105 -4.07 8.30 1.50
CA LEU A 105 -2.72 8.48 1.97
C LEU A 105 -1.75 7.79 1.02
N ILE A 106 -0.71 8.53 0.63
CA ILE A 106 0.51 7.99 0.04
C ILE A 106 1.59 8.07 1.12
N ILE A 107 2.09 6.91 1.51
CA ILE A 107 3.04 6.74 2.61
C ILE A 107 4.38 6.28 2.02
N THR A 108 5.48 6.95 2.35
CA THR A 108 6.80 6.66 1.77
C THR A 108 7.92 6.73 2.81
N ASN A 109 8.97 5.93 2.62
CA ASN A 109 10.18 5.94 3.48
C ASN A 109 11.31 6.83 2.93
N TYR A 110 11.04 7.61 1.88
CA TYR A 110 11.99 8.52 1.24
C TYR A 110 11.34 9.90 1.08
N LYS A 111 12.17 10.94 0.95
CA LYS A 111 11.68 12.29 0.71
C LYS A 111 11.12 12.42 -0.71
N THR A 112 9.90 12.92 -0.82
CA THR A 112 9.35 13.45 -2.07
C THR A 112 9.71 14.93 -2.14
N CYS A 113 10.44 15.33 -3.18
CA CYS A 113 10.81 16.73 -3.43
C CYS A 113 9.58 17.58 -3.80
#